data_AF-A0A8J2L389-F1
#
_entry.id   AF-A0A8J2L389-F1
#
_cell.length_a   1.000
_cell.length_b   1.000
_cell.length_c   1.000
_cell.angle_alpha   90.00
_cell.angle_beta   90.00
_cell.angle_gamma   90.00
#
_symmetry.space_group_name_H-M   'P 1'
#
loop_
_entity.id
_entity.type
_entity.pdbx_description
1 polymer ?
#
loop_
_entity_poly.entity_id
_entity_poly.type
_entity_poly.pdbx_seq_one_letter_code
_entity_poly.pdbx_strand_id
1 'polypeptide(L)'
;MNVTTFAIGIGAKIDQAELHEIAFNDSSHVVVVRDFNTLKTLGHRLNAETCLVSHKPNLNEDVLDTLSKDEDRYYTYYLTPDGVTIVINNTDGDIQGFYSFTDQNPSESVNDGVLHSGTTFINLPKETWDTFQGDSGDLSGNIYINIKGKEDGTIYKIRVVEGDGKPKPLDLDNSKDNTSSTEEGAQAEGLVLNKFDFGGPRPDVNLDKSKNQELKLDLGGVRTPPGYGQG
;
A
#
# COMPACT_ATOMS: atom_id res chain seq x y z
N MET A 1 8.81 -6.33 -14.72
CA MET A 1 7.76 -7.35 -14.55
C MET A 1 8.34 -8.45 -13.69
N ASN A 2 7.70 -8.75 -12.56
CA ASN A 2 8.03 -9.90 -11.70
C ASN A 2 6.83 -10.84 -11.77
N VAL A 3 6.99 -12.02 -12.37
CA VAL A 3 5.94 -13.03 -12.53
C VAL A 3 6.36 -14.25 -11.72
N THR A 4 5.56 -14.60 -10.71
CA THR A 4 5.72 -15.85 -9.98
C THR A 4 4.93 -16.93 -10.69
N THR A 5 5.58 -18.06 -11.00
CA THR A 5 4.94 -19.18 -11.70
C THR A 5 4.93 -20.41 -10.79
N PHE A 6 3.76 -21.04 -10.66
CA PHE A 6 3.59 -22.33 -10.01
C PHE A 6 3.40 -23.42 -11.06
N ALA A 7 4.11 -24.53 -10.94
CA ALA A 7 4.05 -25.65 -11.88
C ALA A 7 3.41 -26.87 -11.21
N ILE A 8 2.29 -27.34 -11.78
CA ILE A 8 1.54 -28.49 -11.23
C ILE A 8 1.51 -29.63 -12.24
N GLY A 9 2.12 -30.75 -11.87
CA GLY A 9 2.03 -31.99 -12.63
C GLY A 9 1.02 -32.96 -12.01
N ILE A 10 0.21 -33.62 -12.85
CA ILE A 10 -0.78 -34.60 -12.41
C ILE A 10 -0.51 -35.96 -13.08
N GLY A 11 -0.34 -37.00 -12.28
CA GLY A 11 -0.18 -38.38 -12.75
C GLY A 11 1.26 -38.90 -12.75
N ALA A 12 1.48 -40.05 -13.38
CA ALA A 12 2.76 -40.77 -13.30
C ALA A 12 3.73 -40.46 -14.45
N LYS A 13 3.28 -39.76 -15.50
CA LYS A 13 4.09 -39.45 -16.69
C LYS A 13 4.28 -37.94 -16.81
N ILE A 14 4.86 -37.35 -15.77
CA ILE A 14 5.15 -35.92 -15.69
C ILE A 14 6.63 -35.72 -16.02
N ASP A 15 6.93 -34.74 -16.85
CA ASP A 15 8.29 -34.26 -17.03
C ASP A 15 8.63 -33.28 -15.89
N GLN A 16 9.42 -33.75 -14.92
CA GLN A 16 9.81 -32.92 -13.79
C GLN A 16 10.77 -31.81 -14.20
N ALA A 17 11.62 -32.03 -15.22
CA ALA A 17 12.54 -30.99 -15.67
C ALA A 17 11.77 -29.81 -16.26
N GLU A 18 10.74 -30.09 -17.06
CA GLU A 18 9.85 -29.07 -17.61
C GLU A 18 9.12 -28.29 -16.50
N LEU A 19 8.59 -28.97 -15.48
CA LEU A 19 7.93 -28.28 -14.36
C LEU A 19 8.88 -27.36 -13.60
N HIS A 20 10.13 -27.78 -13.38
CA HIS A 20 11.12 -26.93 -12.74
C HIS A 20 11.45 -25.71 -13.59
N GLU A 21 11.57 -25.85 -14.90
CA GLU A 21 11.79 -24.71 -15.80
C GLU A 21 10.63 -23.70 -15.77
N ILE A 22 9.38 -24.19 -15.81
CA ILE A 22 8.17 -23.35 -15.73
C ILE A 22 8.14 -22.57 -14.40
N ALA A 23 8.52 -23.22 -13.29
CA ALA A 23 8.61 -22.61 -11.97
C ALA A 23 9.87 -21.75 -11.76
N PHE A 24 10.55 -21.33 -12.83
CA PHE A 24 11.80 -20.56 -12.78
C PHE A 24 12.90 -21.21 -11.90
N ASN A 25 12.96 -22.54 -11.90
CA ASN A 25 13.82 -23.38 -11.06
C ASN A 25 13.57 -23.27 -9.55
N ASP A 26 12.43 -22.71 -9.13
CA ASP A 26 11.99 -22.74 -7.74
C ASP A 26 11.25 -24.05 -7.44
N SER A 27 11.95 -25.00 -6.85
CA SER A 27 11.39 -26.29 -6.43
C SER A 27 10.24 -26.18 -5.42
N SER A 28 10.13 -25.07 -4.69
CA SER A 28 9.02 -24.85 -3.74
C SER A 28 7.69 -24.55 -4.44
N HIS A 29 7.75 -24.09 -5.69
CA HIS A 29 6.62 -23.80 -6.57
C HIS A 29 6.26 -24.96 -7.51
N VAL A 30 6.96 -26.10 -7.41
CA VAL A 30 6.64 -27.32 -8.16
C VAL A 30 5.83 -28.28 -7.29
N VAL A 31 4.65 -28.65 -7.76
CA VAL A 31 3.79 -29.63 -7.07
C VAL A 31 3.43 -30.77 -8.02
N VAL A 32 3.77 -31.98 -7.62
CA VAL A 32 3.39 -33.20 -8.33
C VAL A 32 2.33 -33.93 -7.52
N VAL A 33 1.16 -34.13 -8.11
CA VAL A 33 0.06 -34.89 -7.50
C VAL A 33 -0.25 -36.14 -8.32
N ARG A 34 -0.75 -37.17 -7.64
CA ARG A 34 -1.05 -38.46 -8.27
C ARG A 34 -2.34 -38.44 -9.09
N ASP A 35 -3.34 -37.68 -8.65
CA ASP A 35 -4.66 -37.61 -9.27
C ASP A 35 -5.37 -36.26 -8.96
N PHE A 36 -6.46 -36.00 -9.69
CA PHE A 36 -7.22 -34.76 -9.61
C PHE A 36 -7.92 -34.53 -8.25
N ASN A 37 -8.09 -35.56 -7.41
CA ASN A 37 -8.74 -35.36 -6.11
C ASN A 37 -7.84 -34.56 -5.15
N THR A 38 -6.53 -34.67 -5.32
CA THR A 38 -5.54 -33.95 -4.51
C THR A 38 -5.48 -32.45 -4.87
N LEU A 39 -5.98 -32.06 -6.04
CA LEU A 39 -6.05 -30.65 -6.44
C LEU A 39 -6.94 -29.81 -5.52
N LYS A 40 -7.94 -30.39 -4.86
CA LYS A 40 -8.80 -29.64 -3.93
C LYS A 40 -7.98 -29.08 -2.77
N THR A 41 -7.09 -29.88 -2.21
CA THR A 41 -6.18 -29.45 -1.14
C THR A 41 -5.13 -28.48 -1.66
N LEU A 42 -4.64 -28.67 -2.90
CA LEU A 42 -3.69 -27.75 -3.53
C LEU A 42 -4.31 -26.38 -3.84
N GLY A 43 -5.59 -26.34 -4.24
CA GLY A 43 -6.31 -25.10 -4.49
C GLY A 43 -6.39 -24.20 -3.27
N HIS A 44 -6.61 -24.78 -2.07
CA HIS A 44 -6.57 -24.01 -0.83
C HIS A 44 -5.20 -23.39 -0.55
N ARG A 45 -4.11 -24.15 -0.80
CA ARG A 45 -2.75 -23.65 -0.64
C ARG A 45 -2.42 -22.54 -1.65
N LEU A 46 -2.73 -22.76 -2.93
CA LEU A 46 -2.50 -21.76 -3.96
C LEU A 46 -3.31 -20.49 -3.71
N ASN A 47 -4.57 -20.61 -3.30
CA ASN A 47 -5.38 -19.45 -2.93
C ASN A 47 -4.75 -18.70 -1.75
N ALA A 48 -4.30 -19.41 -0.72
CA ALA A 48 -3.63 -18.76 0.41
C ALA A 48 -2.33 -18.05 -0.01
N GLU A 49 -1.48 -18.70 -0.82
CA GLU A 49 -0.22 -18.11 -1.28
C GLU A 49 -0.47 -16.93 -2.23
N THR A 50 -1.46 -17.01 -3.13
CA THR A 50 -1.78 -15.95 -4.09
C THR A 50 -2.48 -14.75 -3.45
N CYS A 51 -3.36 -14.94 -2.47
CA CYS A 51 -4.02 -13.85 -1.76
C CYS A 51 -3.06 -13.01 -0.91
N LEU A 52 -1.92 -13.59 -0.51
CA LEU A 52 -0.89 -12.91 0.28
C LEU A 52 0.25 -12.34 -0.58
N VAL A 53 0.16 -12.42 -1.92
CA VAL A 53 1.18 -11.84 -2.79
C VAL A 53 1.09 -10.33 -2.72
N SER A 54 2.16 -9.73 -2.23
CA SER A 54 2.33 -8.29 -2.22
C SER A 54 2.68 -7.75 -3.60
N HIS A 55 1.94 -6.74 -4.03
CA HIS A 55 2.27 -5.94 -5.20
C HIS A 55 3.50 -5.08 -4.93
N LYS A 56 4.39 -4.93 -5.93
CA LYS A 56 5.61 -4.12 -5.81
C LYS A 56 5.66 -3.02 -6.86
N PRO A 57 4.81 -1.99 -6.76
CA PRO A 57 4.84 -0.85 -7.68
C PRO A 57 6.11 -0.02 -7.46
N ASN A 58 6.47 0.79 -8.45
CA ASN A 58 7.54 1.74 -8.28
C ASN A 58 7.08 2.94 -7.44
N LEU A 59 8.03 3.67 -6.84
CA LEU A 59 7.73 4.99 -6.29
C LEU A 59 7.21 5.92 -7.40
N ASN A 60 6.29 6.80 -7.04
CA ASN A 60 5.56 7.73 -7.91
C ASN A 60 4.61 7.08 -8.92
N GLU A 61 4.44 5.75 -8.88
CA GLU A 61 3.45 5.04 -9.70
C GLU A 61 2.06 5.15 -9.07
N ASP A 62 1.06 5.52 -9.89
CA ASP A 62 -0.35 5.44 -9.51
C ASP A 62 -0.86 4.02 -9.74
N VAL A 63 -1.35 3.38 -8.68
CA VAL A 63 -2.04 2.10 -8.78
C VAL A 63 -3.51 2.31 -8.47
N LEU A 64 -4.37 2.05 -9.45
CA LEU A 64 -5.83 2.02 -9.30
C LEU A 64 -6.26 0.58 -9.07
N ASP A 65 -7.05 0.34 -8.03
CA ASP A 65 -7.54 -1.00 -7.69
C ASP A 65 -9.00 -0.95 -7.20
N THR A 66 -9.63 -2.11 -7.13
CA THR A 66 -11.00 -2.30 -6.65
C THR A 66 -11.04 -3.45 -5.65
N LEU A 67 -11.73 -3.25 -4.53
CA LEU A 67 -11.85 -4.23 -3.45
C LEU A 67 -13.30 -4.57 -3.17
N SER A 68 -13.52 -5.84 -2.88
CA SER A 68 -14.73 -6.29 -2.20
C SER A 68 -14.65 -5.96 -0.71
N LYS A 69 -15.78 -6.06 -0.01
CA LYS A 69 -15.79 -5.93 1.44
C LYS A 69 -14.91 -7.01 2.06
N ASP A 70 -14.11 -6.58 3.03
CA ASP A 70 -13.16 -7.43 3.75
C ASP A 70 -12.02 -8.04 2.88
N GLU A 71 -11.89 -7.62 1.62
CA GLU A 71 -10.77 -8.02 0.76
C GLU A 71 -9.51 -7.24 1.15
N ASP A 72 -8.42 -7.97 1.34
CA ASP A 72 -7.09 -7.45 1.63
C ASP A 72 -6.25 -7.33 0.36
N ARG A 73 -5.50 -6.23 0.24
CA ARG A 73 -4.47 -6.04 -0.77
C ARG A 73 -3.16 -5.61 -0.15
N TYR A 74 -2.10 -6.32 -0.50
CA TYR A 74 -0.77 -6.10 0.05
C TYR A 74 0.12 -5.37 -0.96
N TYR A 75 0.94 -4.43 -0.46
CA TYR A 75 1.94 -3.72 -1.23
C TYR A 75 3.28 -3.68 -0.49
N THR A 76 4.38 -3.69 -1.23
CA THR A 76 5.73 -3.54 -0.69
C THR A 76 6.46 -2.46 -1.47
N TYR A 77 7.01 -1.50 -0.73
CA TYR A 77 7.84 -0.44 -1.27
C TYR A 77 9.19 -0.41 -0.54
N TYR A 78 10.23 0.03 -1.25
CA TYR A 78 11.50 0.33 -0.62
C TYR A 78 11.40 1.63 0.17
N LEU A 79 11.99 1.64 1.36
CA LEU A 79 12.16 2.86 2.14
C LEU A 79 13.35 3.64 1.63
N THR A 80 13.22 4.96 1.64
CA THR A 80 14.29 5.87 1.27
C THR A 80 14.86 6.55 2.54
N PRO A 81 16.08 7.10 2.48
CA PRO A 81 16.68 7.86 3.57
C PRO A 81 15.79 9.01 4.10
N ASP A 82 14.99 9.61 3.22
CA ASP A 82 14.11 10.73 3.54
C ASP A 82 12.72 10.28 4.05
N GLY A 83 12.49 8.97 4.16
CA GLY A 83 11.17 8.38 4.41
C GLY A 83 10.28 8.42 3.17
N VAL A 84 9.04 7.98 3.32
CA VAL A 84 8.08 7.91 2.21
C VAL A 84 6.74 8.53 2.59
N THR A 85 6.05 9.12 1.63
CA THR A 85 4.69 9.59 1.78
C THR A 85 3.74 8.71 0.98
N ILE A 86 2.81 8.08 1.68
CA ILE A 86 1.73 7.28 1.08
C ILE A 86 0.55 8.22 0.82
N VAL A 87 0.06 8.22 -0.41
CA VAL A 87 -1.12 8.97 -0.84
C VAL A 87 -2.19 7.97 -1.28
N ILE A 88 -3.31 7.95 -0.58
CA ILE A 88 -4.46 7.10 -0.90
C ILE A 88 -5.65 8.02 -1.22
N ASN A 89 -6.23 7.86 -2.40
CA ASN A 89 -7.44 8.59 -2.78
C ASN A 89 -8.57 7.60 -3.07
N ASN A 90 -9.59 7.61 -2.23
CA ASN A 90 -10.80 6.84 -2.49
C ASN A 90 -11.64 7.55 -3.56
N THR A 91 -12.00 6.81 -4.60
CA THR A 91 -12.91 7.27 -5.65
C THR A 91 -14.35 6.85 -5.34
N ASP A 92 -14.52 5.66 -4.76
CA ASP A 92 -15.80 5.13 -4.29
C ASP A 92 -15.57 4.22 -3.08
N GLY A 93 -16.49 4.24 -2.11
CA GLY A 93 -16.39 3.50 -0.85
C GLY A 93 -15.25 3.94 0.08
N ASP A 94 -15.08 3.17 1.15
CA ASP A 94 -14.05 3.40 2.17
C ASP A 94 -13.05 2.24 2.27
N ILE A 95 -11.85 2.58 2.72
CA ILE A 95 -10.75 1.65 3.04
C ILE A 95 -10.32 1.78 4.49
N GLN A 96 -9.67 0.73 4.98
CA GLN A 96 -8.81 0.78 6.16
C GLN A 96 -7.46 0.21 5.76
N GLY A 97 -6.37 0.91 6.04
CA GLY A 97 -5.05 0.39 5.74
C GLY A 97 -4.18 0.30 6.97
N PHE A 98 -3.12 -0.49 6.85
CA PHE A 98 -2.10 -0.70 7.88
C PHE A 98 -0.74 -0.75 7.21
N TYR A 99 0.31 -0.33 7.91
CA TYR A 99 1.67 -0.53 7.45
C TYR A 99 2.53 -1.16 8.53
N SER A 100 3.59 -1.86 8.11
CA SER A 100 4.64 -2.33 8.99
C SER A 100 6.01 -2.28 8.30
N PHE A 101 7.05 -2.09 9.10
CA PHE A 101 8.45 -2.21 8.71
C PHE A 101 8.98 -3.65 8.81
N THR A 102 8.29 -4.51 9.57
CA THR A 102 8.80 -5.83 9.95
C THR A 102 7.86 -6.97 9.56
N ASP A 103 6.55 -6.76 9.62
CA ASP A 103 5.56 -7.74 9.18
C ASP A 103 5.24 -7.54 7.69
N GLN A 104 5.33 -8.62 6.91
CA GLN A 104 5.03 -8.57 5.48
C GLN A 104 3.54 -8.43 5.16
N ASN A 105 2.70 -8.86 6.11
CA ASN A 105 1.25 -8.93 5.97
C ASN A 105 0.59 -8.19 7.15
N PRO A 106 0.81 -6.86 7.29
CA PRO A 106 0.28 -6.11 8.42
C PRO A 106 -1.25 -6.19 8.47
N SER A 107 -1.78 -6.12 9.68
CA SER A 107 -3.20 -6.25 9.99
C SER A 107 -3.60 -5.31 11.12
N GLU A 108 -4.89 -5.29 11.46
CA GLU A 108 -5.39 -4.49 12.59
C GLU A 108 -4.70 -4.81 13.92
N SER A 109 -4.32 -6.06 14.14
CA SER A 109 -3.65 -6.49 15.38
C SER A 109 -2.13 -6.42 15.32
N VAL A 110 -1.55 -6.36 14.12
CA VAL A 110 -0.09 -6.38 13.90
C VAL A 110 0.26 -5.30 12.87
N ASN A 111 0.63 -4.12 13.34
CA ASN A 111 1.03 -3.00 12.49
C ASN A 111 1.92 -2.01 13.26
N ASP A 112 2.68 -1.21 12.52
CA ASP A 112 3.43 -0.06 13.03
C ASP A 112 2.63 1.25 12.87
N GLY A 113 1.56 1.23 12.08
CA GLY A 113 0.60 2.32 12.00
C GLY A 113 -0.58 2.05 11.06
N VAL A 114 -1.56 2.95 11.12
CA VAL A 114 -2.84 2.87 10.38
C VAL A 114 -2.86 3.90 9.25
N LEU A 115 -3.43 3.52 8.12
CA LEU A 115 -3.64 4.35 6.94
C LEU A 115 -5.14 4.59 6.70
N HIS A 116 -5.45 5.80 6.28
CA HIS A 116 -6.77 6.20 5.82
C HIS A 116 -6.63 6.90 4.45
N SER A 117 -7.75 7.17 3.78
CA SER A 117 -7.72 8.05 2.62
C SER A 117 -7.11 9.40 3.00
N GLY A 118 -6.25 9.92 2.12
CA GLY A 118 -5.45 11.12 2.34
C GLY A 118 -3.96 10.84 2.19
N THR A 119 -3.16 11.56 2.97
CA THR A 119 -1.70 11.54 2.88
C THR A 119 -1.11 11.18 4.23
N THR A 120 -0.18 10.23 4.24
CA THR A 120 0.53 9.80 5.45
C THR A 120 2.03 9.78 5.16
N PHE A 121 2.77 10.66 5.83
CA PHE A 121 4.23 10.63 5.82
C PHE A 121 4.73 9.63 6.85
N ILE A 122 5.60 8.73 6.41
CA ILE A 122 6.22 7.68 7.20
C ILE A 122 7.72 7.92 7.18
N ASN A 123 8.23 8.34 8.33
CA ASN A 123 9.66 8.51 8.54
C ASN A 123 10.33 7.15 8.80
N LEU A 124 11.64 7.05 8.58
CA LEU A 124 12.41 5.88 8.92
C LEU A 124 12.28 5.54 10.43
N PRO A 125 12.19 4.26 10.81
CA PRO A 125 12.15 3.86 12.21
C PRO A 125 13.46 4.27 12.90
N LYS A 126 13.38 4.98 14.02
CA LYS A 126 14.57 5.49 14.73
C LYS A 126 15.56 4.39 15.15
N GLU A 127 15.08 3.16 15.37
CA GLU A 127 15.91 2.01 15.77
C GLU A 127 16.73 1.40 14.62
N THR A 128 16.47 1.80 13.37
CA THR A 128 17.29 1.39 12.22
C THR A 128 18.67 2.05 12.19
N TRP A 129 18.90 3.14 12.95
CA TRP A 129 20.18 3.86 12.92
C TRP A 129 21.34 3.10 13.56
N ASP A 130 21.07 2.26 14.57
CA ASP A 130 22.11 1.55 15.32
C ASP A 130 22.39 0.14 14.78
N THR A 131 21.44 -0.46 14.04
CA THR A 131 21.56 -1.86 13.57
C THR A 131 22.01 -1.96 12.10
N PHE A 132 21.79 -0.92 11.28
CA PHE A 132 22.26 -0.88 9.88
C PHE A 132 23.66 -0.27 9.71
N GLN A 133 24.33 0.16 10.79
CA GLN A 133 25.75 0.55 10.78
C GLN A 133 26.72 -0.65 10.67
N GLY A 134 26.29 -1.72 10.00
CA GLY A 134 27.16 -2.79 9.53
C GLY A 134 27.65 -2.49 8.12
N ASP A 135 28.71 -1.69 8.03
CA ASP A 135 29.68 -1.64 6.91
C ASP A 135 29.19 -1.34 5.47
N SER A 136 27.93 -0.94 5.27
CA SER A 136 27.50 -0.31 4.02
C SER A 136 26.35 0.64 4.34
N GLY A 137 26.43 1.90 3.91
CA GLY A 137 25.41 2.93 4.14
C GLY A 137 24.09 2.69 3.43
N ASP A 138 23.63 1.44 3.35
CA ASP A 138 22.41 1.02 2.70
C ASP A 138 21.28 0.98 3.75
N LEU A 139 20.54 2.09 3.84
CA LEU A 139 19.33 2.22 4.67
C LEU A 139 18.13 1.48 4.03
N SER A 140 18.37 0.39 3.30
CA SER A 140 17.40 -0.29 2.42
C SER A 140 16.44 -1.19 3.20
N GLY A 141 15.54 -0.58 3.97
CA GLY A 141 14.36 -1.26 4.51
C GLY A 141 13.25 -1.36 3.47
N ASN A 142 12.31 -2.29 3.68
CA ASN A 142 11.02 -2.28 3.00
C ASN A 142 9.94 -1.76 3.95
N ILE A 143 8.91 -1.15 3.39
CA ILE A 143 7.63 -0.94 4.06
C ILE A 143 6.59 -1.84 3.41
N TYR A 144 5.85 -2.55 4.26
CA TYR A 144 4.75 -3.42 3.89
C TYR A 144 3.45 -2.71 4.22
N ILE A 145 2.50 -2.77 3.30
CA ILE A 145 1.22 -2.07 3.39
C ILE A 145 0.12 -3.07 3.14
N ASN A 146 -0.93 -3.03 3.94
CA ASN A 146 -2.20 -3.68 3.70
C ASN A 146 -3.27 -2.60 3.48
N ILE A 147 -4.11 -2.79 2.47
CA ILE A 147 -5.32 -2.01 2.24
C ILE A 147 -6.50 -2.97 2.24
N LYS A 148 -7.50 -2.69 3.08
CA LYS A 148 -8.69 -3.50 3.23
C LYS A 148 -9.95 -2.72 2.84
N GLY A 149 -10.80 -3.32 2.01
CA GLY A 149 -12.09 -2.74 1.61
C GLY A 149 -13.10 -2.80 2.76
N LYS A 150 -13.78 -1.68 3.06
CA LYS A 150 -14.88 -1.66 4.05
C LYS A 150 -16.23 -2.03 3.46
N GLU A 151 -16.38 -1.88 2.15
CA GLU A 151 -17.62 -2.04 1.40
C GLU A 151 -17.34 -2.76 0.09
N ASP A 152 -18.37 -3.33 -0.53
CA ASP A 152 -18.23 -4.00 -1.83
C ASP A 152 -18.08 -2.97 -2.94
N GLY A 153 -17.07 -3.16 -3.79
CA GLY A 153 -16.82 -2.27 -4.93
C GLY A 153 -16.08 -0.99 -4.54
N THR A 154 -15.39 -0.96 -3.40
CA THR A 154 -14.50 0.15 -3.04
C THR A 154 -13.44 0.35 -4.12
N ILE A 155 -13.32 1.56 -4.67
CA ILE A 155 -12.31 1.93 -5.67
C ILE A 155 -11.35 2.94 -5.04
N TYR A 156 -10.06 2.63 -5.06
CA TYR A 156 -9.03 3.54 -4.54
C TYR A 156 -7.82 3.62 -5.46
N LYS A 157 -7.09 4.72 -5.33
CA LYS A 157 -5.80 4.93 -5.97
C LYS A 157 -4.72 5.14 -4.91
N ILE A 158 -3.66 4.34 -4.97
CA ILE A 158 -2.49 4.48 -4.11
C ILE A 158 -1.28 4.95 -4.92
N ARG A 159 -0.52 5.88 -4.34
CA ARG A 159 0.79 6.32 -4.81
C ARG A 159 1.71 6.47 -3.61
N VAL A 160 2.97 6.04 -3.74
CA VAL A 160 4.00 6.28 -2.72
C VAL A 160 5.06 7.19 -3.31
N VAL A 161 5.39 8.28 -2.63
CA VAL A 161 6.42 9.24 -3.06
C VAL A 161 7.55 9.29 -2.03
N GLU A 162 8.75 9.64 -2.48
CA GLU A 162 9.90 9.83 -1.59
C GLU A 162 9.75 11.11 -0.76
N GLY A 163 10.20 11.06 0.50
CA GLY A 163 10.21 12.20 1.42
C GLY A 163 8.83 12.54 1.98
N ASP A 164 8.69 13.75 2.50
CA ASP A 164 7.47 14.27 3.12
C ASP A 164 6.41 14.74 2.11
N GLY A 165 6.60 14.42 0.83
CA GLY A 165 5.70 14.80 -0.26
C GLY A 165 5.76 16.28 -0.63
N LYS A 166 6.60 17.08 0.03
CA LYS A 166 6.90 18.45 -0.43
C LYS A 166 7.93 18.36 -1.55
N PRO A 167 7.83 19.19 -2.62
CA PRO A 167 8.90 19.28 -3.59
C PRO A 167 10.19 19.61 -2.84
N LYS A 168 11.24 18.79 -3.04
CA LYS A 168 12.59 19.11 -2.56
C LYS A 168 12.88 20.54 -3.03
N PRO A 169 13.28 21.48 -2.14
CA PRO A 169 13.68 22.81 -2.55
C PRO A 169 14.63 22.66 -3.74
N LEU A 170 14.39 23.40 -4.82
CA LEU A 170 15.35 23.46 -5.92
C LEU A 170 16.68 23.91 -5.31
N ASP A 171 17.66 23.01 -5.29
CA ASP A 171 19.03 23.40 -4.97
C ASP A 171 19.45 24.40 -6.04
N LEU A 172 19.35 25.69 -5.71
CA LEU A 172 20.04 26.74 -6.43
C LEU A 172 21.52 26.51 -6.18
N ASP A 173 22.14 25.68 -7.02
CA ASP A 173 23.58 25.57 -7.09
C ASP A 173 24.15 26.95 -7.42
N ASN A 174 24.57 27.65 -6.38
CA ASN A 174 25.41 28.83 -6.46
C ASN A 174 26.79 28.38 -6.93
N SER A 175 26.92 28.15 -8.23
CA SER A 175 28.21 28.15 -8.91
C SER A 175 28.83 29.54 -8.74
N LYS A 176 29.65 29.68 -7.71
CA LYS A 176 30.66 30.74 -7.63
C LYS A 176 31.87 30.24 -8.41
N ASP A 177 31.94 30.62 -9.68
CA ASP A 177 33.21 30.95 -10.29
C ASP A 177 33.05 32.11 -11.28
N ASN A 178 33.75 33.20 -10.97
CA ASN A 178 33.91 34.38 -11.82
C ASN A 178 34.61 33.99 -13.13
N THR A 179 34.26 34.63 -14.26
CA THR A 179 35.14 35.59 -14.99
C THR A 179 34.59 35.93 -16.40
N SER A 180 34.28 37.22 -16.59
CA SER A 180 34.44 38.11 -17.78
C SER A 180 33.88 37.78 -19.17
N SER A 181 33.06 38.76 -19.66
CA SER A 181 32.92 39.31 -21.04
C SER A 181 32.50 38.34 -22.17
N THR A 182 31.52 38.64 -23.05
CA THR A 182 31.38 39.85 -23.88
C THR A 182 29.95 39.96 -24.46
N GLU A 183 29.63 41.19 -24.85
CA GLU A 183 28.49 41.88 -25.48
C GLU A 183 27.43 41.18 -26.39
N GLU A 184 26.30 41.91 -26.43
CA GLU A 184 25.32 42.14 -27.53
C GLU A 184 24.14 41.18 -27.79
N GLY A 185 22.92 41.77 -27.81
CA GLY A 185 21.78 41.27 -28.60
C GLY A 185 20.43 41.23 -27.87
N ALA A 186 19.55 42.19 -28.18
CA ALA A 186 18.21 42.36 -27.63
C ALA A 186 17.19 41.27 -28.02
N GLN A 187 16.18 41.03 -27.18
CA GLN A 187 14.75 41.35 -27.43
C GLN A 187 13.84 40.72 -26.36
N ALA A 188 12.90 41.53 -25.87
CA ALA A 188 11.85 41.14 -24.93
C ALA A 188 10.52 41.02 -25.67
N GLU A 189 9.84 39.87 -25.55
CA GLU A 189 8.39 39.63 -25.67
C GLU A 189 8.11 38.30 -24.93
N GLY A 190 7.09 38.03 -24.13
CA GLY A 190 5.91 38.76 -23.68
C GLY A 190 5.29 38.00 -22.48
N LEU A 191 4.30 38.65 -21.86
CA LEU A 191 3.49 38.27 -20.69
C LEU A 191 2.90 36.83 -20.79
N VAL A 192 2.60 36.10 -19.70
CA VAL A 192 1.40 36.30 -18.84
C VAL A 192 1.63 35.81 -17.41
N LEU A 193 1.45 36.72 -16.44
CA LEU A 193 1.16 36.44 -15.04
C LEU A 193 -0.33 36.08 -14.90
N ASN A 194 -0.67 34.90 -14.39
CA ASN A 194 -1.95 34.67 -13.74
C ASN A 194 -1.72 34.46 -12.24
N LYS A 195 -1.98 35.52 -11.49
CA LYS A 195 -2.19 35.51 -10.04
C LYS A 195 -3.48 34.72 -9.76
N PHE A 196 -3.40 33.66 -8.98
CA PHE A 196 -4.58 33.14 -8.29
C PHE A 196 -4.68 33.82 -6.93
N ASP A 197 -5.65 34.71 -6.84
CA ASP A 197 -6.11 35.39 -5.64
C ASP A 197 -7.10 34.46 -4.90
N PHE A 198 -6.83 34.14 -3.63
CA PHE A 198 -7.79 33.51 -2.73
C PHE A 198 -8.05 34.45 -1.54
N GLY A 199 -8.56 35.64 -1.83
CA GLY A 199 -9.29 36.46 -0.87
C GLY A 199 -10.76 36.03 -0.78
N GLY A 200 -11.12 35.27 0.25
CA GLY A 200 -12.50 34.94 0.61
C GLY A 200 -12.61 34.50 2.08
N PRO A 201 -13.67 34.89 2.81
CA PRO A 201 -13.64 34.98 4.27
C PRO A 201 -13.67 33.64 4.99
N ARG A 202 -12.97 33.60 6.14
CA ARG A 202 -12.92 32.48 7.09
C ARG A 202 -14.33 32.22 7.66
N PRO A 203 -14.80 30.95 7.72
CA PRO A 203 -15.94 30.62 8.56
C PRO A 203 -15.49 30.57 10.03
N ASP A 204 -16.10 31.42 10.84
CA ASP A 204 -16.02 31.37 12.30
C ASP A 204 -16.60 30.04 12.81
N VAL A 205 -15.75 29.15 13.32
CA VAL A 205 -16.20 27.98 14.05
C VAL A 205 -16.53 28.42 15.48
N ASN A 206 -17.81 28.65 15.73
CA ASN A 206 -18.36 28.83 17.06
C ASN A 206 -18.46 27.43 17.73
N LEU A 207 -17.69 27.20 18.80
CA LEU A 207 -17.82 26.02 19.65
C LEU A 207 -19.13 26.12 20.45
N ASP A 208 -20.18 25.42 20.01
CA ASP A 208 -21.29 25.09 20.89
C ASP A 208 -20.95 23.84 21.71
N LYS A 209 -20.55 24.07 22.96
CA LYS A 209 -20.45 23.05 24.01
C LYS A 209 -21.85 22.78 24.57
N SER A 210 -22.65 21.98 23.89
CA SER A 210 -23.90 21.44 24.47
C SER A 210 -24.49 20.33 23.60
N LYS A 211 -24.20 19.07 23.95
CA LYS A 211 -25.13 17.91 23.97
C LYS A 211 -24.35 16.62 24.23
N ASN A 212 -24.13 16.34 25.51
CA ASN A 212 -23.84 15.01 26.00
C ASN A 212 -25.18 14.27 26.06
N GLN A 213 -25.42 13.27 25.22
CA GLN A 213 -26.52 12.32 25.41
C GLN A 213 -25.94 10.92 25.54
N GLU A 214 -26.11 10.38 26.74
CA GLU A 214 -25.80 9.01 27.12
C GLU A 214 -26.56 8.02 26.24
N LEU A 215 -25.84 7.10 25.57
CA LEU A 215 -26.46 5.89 25.04
C LEU A 215 -26.63 4.88 26.18
N LYS A 216 -27.87 4.64 26.59
CA LYS A 216 -28.24 3.49 27.43
C LYS A 216 -28.34 2.24 26.55
N LEU A 217 -27.53 1.22 26.84
CA LEU A 217 -27.76 -0.13 26.33
C LEU A 217 -29.01 -0.72 27.00
N ASP A 218 -30.02 -1.06 26.20
CA ASP A 218 -31.14 -1.89 26.63
C ASP A 218 -30.83 -3.35 26.26
N LEU A 219 -30.58 -4.19 27.26
CA LEU A 219 -30.41 -5.63 27.11
C LEU A 219 -31.78 -6.30 27.28
N GLY A 220 -32.50 -6.48 26.17
CA GLY A 220 -33.80 -7.12 26.15
C GLY A 220 -33.90 -8.29 25.17
N GLY A 221 -33.99 -9.52 25.71
CA GLY A 221 -34.88 -10.55 25.16
C GLY A 221 -34.26 -11.67 24.29
N VAL A 222 -33.76 -12.72 24.94
CA VAL A 222 -33.54 -14.05 24.34
C VAL A 222 -34.88 -14.59 23.83
N ARG A 223 -34.98 -14.86 22.51
CA ARG A 223 -36.08 -15.65 21.92
C ARG A 223 -35.58 -17.07 21.65
N THR A 224 -36.17 -18.05 22.34
CA THR A 224 -36.04 -19.48 22.02
C THR A 224 -36.91 -19.85 20.82
N PRO A 225 -36.48 -20.77 19.94
CA PRO A 225 -37.30 -21.27 18.84
C PRO A 225 -38.30 -22.36 19.31
N PRO A 226 -39.48 -22.49 18.68
CA PRO A 226 -40.50 -23.44 19.07
C PRO A 226 -40.17 -24.86 18.59
N GLY A 227 -40.48 -25.84 19.46
CA GLY A 227 -40.30 -27.26 19.20
C GLY A 227 -41.27 -27.81 18.14
N TYR A 228 -40.78 -28.79 17.38
CA TYR A 228 -41.60 -29.68 16.58
C TYR A 228 -41.78 -31.00 17.31
N GLY A 229 -43.03 -31.25 17.71
CA GLY A 229 -43.52 -32.52 18.22
C GLY A 229 -43.83 -33.51 17.09
N GLN A 230 -43.91 -34.77 17.51
CA GLN A 230 -44.06 -35.98 16.70
C GLN A 230 -45.37 -36.06 15.90
N GLY A 231 -45.29 -36.81 14.79
CA GLY A 231 -46.37 -37.43 14.04
C GLY A 231 -45.80 -38.58 13.23
#